data_AF-A0A9E2RD86-F1
#
_entry.id   AF-A0A9E2RD86-F1
#
_cell.length_a   1.000
_cell.length_b   1.000
_cell.length_c   1.000
_cell.angle_alpha   90.00
_cell.angle_beta   90.00
_cell.angle_gamma   90.00
#
_symmetry.space_group_name_H-M   'P 1'
#
loop_
_entity.id
_entity.type
_entity.pdbx_description
1 polymer ?
#
loop_
_entity_poly.entity_id
_entity_poly.type
_entity_poly.pdbx_seq_one_letter_code
_entity_poly.pdbx_strand_id
1 'polypeptide(L)'
;IKCQWWMEADKPFQFLTACMGLFDDELAGHIPVQVDGSCNGLQHYAALGRDRRAAGVVNLIPSDKPSDVYSAVLDSVRAIVTEDATTGNDHAKRILPILTRTVVKQPVMTSVYGVTAIGAKEQILARLKEAGVQDDDLSKTAWYLSKITMQGIGDVCQSATRAMKWLQECAKKIVSSKDGNTPHLVQWTSPLGFPVVQPDRKWKVLSAATVIGDFEVVAQTSDAPVDSRAQINGVAPNFVHSIDSAHMMITAIRHTRGGNAFAQVHDMFATHANSMDELSTTLRETFVEIHRQPLLMNLANEWRERYQGLQFDDPPMVNDWDVSDVLKSEYAFS
;
A
#
# COMPACT_ATOMS: atom_id res chain seq x y z
N ILE A 1 2.75 23.60 -30.83
CA ILE A 1 3.61 24.05 -29.70
C ILE A 1 5.06 24.01 -30.18
N LYS A 2 5.81 25.13 -30.14
CA LYS A 2 7.20 25.20 -30.67
C LYS A 2 8.26 24.82 -29.62
N CYS A 3 7.99 25.04 -28.34
CA CYS A 3 8.86 24.65 -27.22
C CYS A 3 8.50 23.22 -26.78
N GLN A 4 9.47 22.30 -26.79
CA GLN A 4 9.25 20.89 -26.41
C GLN A 4 9.67 20.54 -24.98
N TRP A 5 10.05 21.55 -24.17
CA TRP A 5 10.49 21.34 -22.79
C TRP A 5 9.49 20.55 -21.93
N TRP A 6 8.19 20.72 -22.18
CA TRP A 6 7.13 19.98 -21.47
C TRP A 6 7.20 18.46 -21.66
N MET A 7 7.83 17.97 -22.73
CA MET A 7 8.03 16.54 -22.99
C MET A 7 9.04 15.89 -22.04
N GLU A 8 9.88 16.68 -21.38
CA GLU A 8 10.90 16.20 -20.45
C GLU A 8 10.36 16.02 -19.02
N ALA A 9 9.15 16.49 -18.74
CA ALA A 9 8.51 16.34 -17.43
C ALA A 9 8.06 14.90 -17.17
N ASP A 10 8.04 14.47 -15.91
CA ASP A 10 7.58 13.12 -15.51
C ASP A 10 6.15 12.80 -15.97
N LYS A 11 5.28 13.82 -16.02
CA LYS A 11 3.91 13.74 -16.51
C LYS A 11 3.67 14.78 -17.62
N PRO A 12 4.15 14.53 -18.85
CA PRO A 12 4.26 15.56 -19.89
C PRO A 12 2.97 16.33 -20.17
N PHE A 13 1.86 15.61 -20.39
CA PHE A 13 0.58 16.24 -20.72
C PHE A 13 -0.02 17.01 -19.55
N GLN A 14 0.12 16.52 -18.31
CA GLN A 14 -0.35 17.25 -17.12
C GLN A 14 0.46 18.53 -16.92
N PHE A 15 1.79 18.45 -17.11
CA PHE A 15 2.67 19.62 -17.04
C PHE A 15 2.36 20.64 -18.14
N LEU A 16 2.08 20.19 -19.36
CA LEU A 16 1.64 21.04 -20.46
C LEU A 16 0.33 21.77 -20.13
N THR A 17 -0.65 21.06 -19.56
CA THR A 17 -1.92 21.66 -19.12
C THR A 17 -1.69 22.73 -18.04
N ALA A 18 -0.80 22.48 -17.08
CA ALA A 18 -0.41 23.48 -16.08
C ALA A 18 0.26 24.70 -16.73
N CYS A 19 1.17 24.49 -17.69
CA CYS A 19 1.80 25.58 -18.43
C CYS A 19 0.79 26.44 -19.19
N MET A 20 -0.24 25.81 -19.79
CA MET A 20 -1.32 26.54 -20.46
C MET A 20 -2.16 27.36 -19.46
N GLY A 21 -2.48 26.78 -18.29
CA GLY A 21 -3.22 27.48 -17.23
C GLY A 21 -2.48 28.72 -16.68
N LEU A 22 -1.15 28.77 -16.74
CA LEU A 22 -0.41 29.98 -16.33
C LEU A 22 -0.69 31.22 -17.20
N PHE A 23 -1.28 31.05 -18.40
CA PHE A 23 -1.60 32.13 -19.33
C PHE A 23 -3.10 32.26 -19.61
N ASP A 24 -3.93 31.42 -18.97
CA ASP A 24 -5.38 31.36 -19.17
C ASP A 24 -6.07 31.09 -17.84
N ASP A 25 -6.61 32.14 -17.24
CA ASP A 25 -7.26 32.09 -15.92
C ASP A 25 -8.50 31.19 -15.91
N GLU A 26 -9.24 31.12 -17.01
CA GLU A 26 -10.42 30.25 -17.13
C GLU A 26 -9.98 28.79 -17.11
N LEU A 27 -8.97 28.44 -17.91
CA LEU A 27 -8.38 27.11 -17.89
C LEU A 27 -7.80 26.78 -16.51
N ALA A 28 -7.04 27.70 -15.90
CA ALA A 28 -6.43 27.52 -14.58
C ALA A 28 -7.46 27.14 -13.51
N GLY A 29 -8.63 27.80 -13.53
CA GLY A 29 -9.75 27.51 -12.63
C GLY A 29 -10.33 26.11 -12.76
N HIS A 30 -10.11 25.42 -13.89
CA HIS A 30 -10.62 24.08 -14.19
C HIS A 30 -9.58 22.96 -14.08
N ILE A 31 -8.31 23.29 -13.79
CA ILE A 31 -7.27 22.28 -13.61
C ILE A 31 -7.39 21.67 -12.20
N PRO A 32 -7.63 20.35 -12.08
CA PRO A 32 -7.58 19.69 -10.79
C PRO A 32 -6.12 19.59 -10.33
N VAL A 33 -5.83 20.17 -9.16
CA VAL A 33 -4.55 20.01 -8.48
C VAL A 33 -4.60 18.71 -7.68
N GLN A 34 -3.54 17.91 -7.76
CA GLN A 34 -3.45 16.57 -7.19
C GLN A 34 -2.51 16.57 -5.99
N VAL A 35 -2.87 15.84 -4.93
CA VAL A 35 -2.02 15.52 -3.78
C VAL A 35 -2.11 14.01 -3.52
N ASP A 36 -1.01 13.40 -3.07
CA ASP A 36 -0.92 11.96 -2.81
C ASP A 36 -0.28 11.72 -1.43
N GLY A 37 -0.52 10.54 -0.86
CA GLY A 37 0.23 10.08 0.30
C GLY A 37 1.67 9.73 -0.09
N SER A 38 2.63 9.90 0.82
CA SER A 38 4.02 9.54 0.55
C SER A 38 4.19 8.05 0.19
N CYS A 39 3.50 7.20 0.95
CA CYS A 39 3.26 5.80 0.66
C CYS A 39 2.03 5.38 1.47
N ASN A 40 0.85 5.50 0.86
CA ASN A 40 -0.44 5.45 1.53
C ASN A 40 -0.59 4.22 2.46
N GLY A 41 -0.35 3.00 1.95
CA GLY A 41 -0.42 1.79 2.77
C GLY A 41 0.53 1.78 3.97
N LEU A 42 1.77 2.29 3.84
CA LEU A 42 2.70 2.41 4.97
C LEU A 42 2.27 3.50 5.97
N GLN A 43 1.64 4.58 5.50
CA GLN A 43 1.06 5.59 6.38
C GLN A 43 -0.04 4.98 7.26
N HIS A 44 -0.96 4.21 6.69
CA HIS A 44 -1.98 3.51 7.46
C HIS A 44 -1.38 2.51 8.43
N TYR A 45 -0.38 1.70 8.03
CA TYR A 45 0.25 0.77 8.97
C TYR A 45 1.01 1.46 10.10
N ALA A 46 1.72 2.55 9.84
CA ALA A 46 2.38 3.34 10.87
C ALA A 46 1.37 3.87 11.90
N ALA A 47 0.20 4.32 11.44
CA ALA A 47 -0.89 4.79 12.30
C ALA A 47 -1.60 3.67 13.05
N LEU A 48 -1.85 2.52 12.42
CA LEU A 48 -2.41 1.34 13.07
C LEU A 48 -1.51 0.82 14.20
N GLY A 49 -0.20 0.81 13.96
CA GLY A 49 0.79 0.34 14.93
C GLY A 49 1.24 1.39 15.94
N ARG A 50 0.88 2.67 15.75
CA ARG A 50 1.39 3.81 16.55
C ARG A 50 2.91 3.79 16.65
N ASP A 51 3.56 3.67 15.50
CA ASP A 51 5.01 3.51 15.37
C ASP A 51 5.63 4.83 14.91
N ARG A 52 6.30 5.52 15.84
CA ARG A 52 6.91 6.83 15.62
C ARG A 52 7.94 6.80 14.50
N ARG A 53 8.75 5.74 14.41
CA ARG A 53 9.81 5.65 13.42
C ARG A 53 9.21 5.47 12.02
N ALA A 54 8.26 4.56 11.86
CA ALA A 54 7.53 4.37 10.61
C ALA A 54 6.79 5.66 10.21
N ALA A 55 6.10 6.30 11.16
CA ALA A 55 5.37 7.56 10.94
C ALA A 55 6.28 8.70 10.45
N GLY A 56 7.50 8.80 10.98
CA GLY A 56 8.48 9.79 10.55
C GLY A 56 8.89 9.61 9.09
N VAL A 57 9.25 8.39 8.67
CA VAL A 57 9.73 8.15 7.30
C VAL A 57 8.64 8.26 6.22
N VAL A 58 7.37 8.20 6.61
CA VAL A 58 6.19 8.39 5.74
C VAL A 58 5.46 9.73 5.98
N ASN A 59 6.18 10.71 6.54
CA ASN A 59 5.72 12.10 6.67
C ASN A 59 4.45 12.30 7.50
N LEU A 60 4.16 11.42 8.46
CA LEU A 60 3.07 11.62 9.41
C LEU A 60 3.50 12.43 10.64
N ILE A 61 4.80 12.68 10.80
CA ILE A 61 5.37 13.55 11.84
C ILE A 61 5.83 14.86 11.19
N PRO A 62 5.52 16.03 11.78
CA PRO A 62 5.97 17.32 11.29
C PRO A 62 7.49 17.38 11.14
N SER A 63 7.94 17.94 10.01
CA SER A 63 9.36 18.10 9.69
C SER A 63 9.54 19.27 8.73
N ASP A 64 10.73 19.87 8.71
CA ASP A 64 11.06 21.00 7.84
C ASP A 64 11.27 20.59 6.37
N LYS A 65 11.43 19.29 6.11
CA LYS A 65 11.66 18.72 4.77
C LYS A 65 10.96 17.37 4.64
N PRO A 66 10.45 17.03 3.45
CA PRO A 66 9.83 15.73 3.23
C PRO A 66 10.85 14.60 3.43
N SER A 67 10.46 13.61 4.22
CA SER A 67 11.13 12.32 4.31
C SER A 67 10.84 11.47 3.09
N ASP A 68 11.76 10.55 2.80
CA ASP A 68 11.68 9.66 1.65
C ASP A 68 11.83 8.20 2.10
N VAL A 69 10.71 7.54 2.36
CA VAL A 69 10.66 6.15 2.83
C VAL A 69 11.46 5.19 1.93
N TYR A 70 11.50 5.45 0.62
CA TYR A 70 12.24 4.62 -0.32
C TYR A 70 13.75 4.74 -0.12
N SER A 71 14.25 5.95 0.20
CA SER A 71 15.66 6.15 0.56
C SER A 71 15.98 5.56 1.94
N ALA A 72 15.08 5.69 2.92
CA ALA A 72 15.27 5.06 4.23
C ALA A 72 15.37 3.52 4.13
N VAL A 73 14.53 2.90 3.30
CA VAL A 73 14.63 1.46 3.02
C VAL A 73 15.89 1.14 2.22
N LEU A 74 16.24 1.95 1.21
CA LEU A 74 17.47 1.78 0.44
C LEU A 74 18.71 1.76 1.32
N ASP A 75 18.79 2.66 2.31
CA ASP A 75 19.92 2.75 3.24
C ASP A 75 20.03 1.48 4.10
N SER A 76 18.89 0.97 4.59
CA SER A 76 18.83 -0.30 5.32
C SER A 76 19.29 -1.47 4.44
N VAL A 77 18.76 -1.57 3.22
CA VAL A 77 19.15 -2.59 2.24
C VAL A 77 20.63 -2.49 1.90
N ARG A 78 21.15 -1.28 1.68
CA ARG A 78 22.54 -1.04 1.32
C ARG A 78 23.48 -1.45 2.44
N ALA A 79 23.13 -1.23 3.71
CA ALA A 79 23.92 -1.69 4.84
C ALA A 79 24.07 -3.23 4.84
N ILE A 80 22.97 -3.95 4.65
CA ILE A 80 22.96 -5.43 4.59
C ILE A 80 23.74 -5.94 3.38
N VAL A 81 23.49 -5.37 2.18
CA VAL A 81 24.19 -5.76 0.95
C VAL A 81 25.70 -5.48 1.05
N THR A 82 26.11 -4.39 1.70
CA THR A 82 27.53 -4.07 1.89
C THR A 82 28.21 -5.12 2.75
N GLU A 83 27.59 -5.52 3.86
CA GLU A 83 28.12 -6.57 4.74
C GLU A 83 28.14 -7.95 4.07
N ASP A 84 27.11 -8.29 3.30
CA ASP A 84 27.12 -9.53 2.51
C ASP A 84 28.23 -9.51 1.44
N ALA A 85 28.51 -8.34 0.85
CA ALA A 85 29.58 -8.20 -0.13
C ALA A 85 30.98 -8.36 0.50
N THR A 86 31.21 -7.83 1.71
CA THR A 86 32.47 -7.98 2.45
C THR A 86 32.69 -9.42 2.91
N THR A 87 31.64 -10.13 3.28
CA THR A 87 31.68 -11.56 3.68
C THR A 87 31.77 -12.53 2.50
N GLY A 88 31.74 -12.03 1.26
CA GLY A 88 32.04 -12.79 0.06
C GLY A 88 30.85 -13.20 -0.79
N ASN A 89 29.64 -12.71 -0.54
CA ASN A 89 28.46 -12.99 -1.35
C ASN A 89 28.56 -12.32 -2.73
N ASP A 90 28.58 -13.14 -3.79
CA ASP A 90 28.74 -12.66 -5.16
C ASP A 90 27.52 -11.86 -5.66
N HIS A 91 26.29 -12.21 -5.25
CA HIS A 91 25.10 -11.44 -5.62
C HIS A 91 25.09 -10.06 -4.97
N ALA A 92 25.58 -9.96 -3.74
CA ALA A 92 25.70 -8.70 -3.03
C ALA A 92 26.71 -7.76 -3.70
N LYS A 93 27.89 -8.27 -4.07
CA LYS A 93 28.91 -7.51 -4.81
C LYS A 93 28.37 -6.99 -6.16
N ARG A 94 27.59 -7.81 -6.87
CA ARG A 94 27.00 -7.44 -8.17
C ARG A 94 25.95 -6.35 -8.03
N ILE A 95 25.08 -6.44 -7.03
CA ILE A 95 23.94 -5.53 -6.91
C ILE A 95 24.30 -4.19 -6.27
N LEU A 96 25.31 -4.14 -5.40
CA LEU A 96 25.72 -2.94 -4.68
C LEU A 96 25.92 -1.70 -5.59
N PRO A 97 26.61 -1.76 -6.75
CA PRO A 97 26.77 -0.60 -7.64
C PRO A 97 25.47 -0.19 -8.36
N ILE A 98 24.46 -1.06 -8.44
CA ILE A 98 23.20 -0.85 -9.16
C ILE A 98 22.08 -0.44 -8.19
N LEU A 99 22.32 -0.59 -6.88
CA LEU A 99 21.33 -0.38 -5.83
C LEU A 99 20.96 1.10 -5.71
N THR A 100 19.82 1.45 -6.30
CA THR A 100 19.28 2.82 -6.34
C THR A 100 17.85 2.86 -5.80
N ARG A 101 17.38 4.06 -5.45
CA ARG A 101 16.00 4.30 -5.02
C ARG A 101 14.98 3.75 -6.02
N THR A 102 15.23 3.91 -7.32
CA THR A 102 14.34 3.42 -8.40
C THR A 102 14.14 1.90 -8.37
N VAL A 103 15.17 1.14 -8.01
CA VAL A 103 15.12 -0.33 -7.95
C VAL A 103 14.26 -0.81 -6.77
N VAL A 104 14.37 -0.16 -5.61
CA VAL A 104 13.64 -0.57 -4.39
C VAL A 104 12.25 0.05 -4.29
N LYS A 105 11.96 1.15 -4.99
CA LYS A 105 10.71 1.90 -4.89
C LYS A 105 9.48 1.02 -5.08
N GLN A 106 9.41 0.28 -6.20
CA GLN A 106 8.21 -0.49 -6.54
C GLN A 106 7.94 -1.66 -5.56
N PRO A 107 8.94 -2.46 -5.14
CA PRO A 107 8.76 -3.42 -4.06
C PRO A 107 8.23 -2.78 -2.77
N VAL A 108 8.84 -1.68 -2.32
CA VAL A 108 8.41 -0.97 -1.10
C VAL A 108 6.95 -0.52 -1.19
N MET A 109 6.53 0.04 -2.32
CA MET A 109 5.15 0.48 -2.54
C MET A 109 4.16 -0.67 -2.51
N THR A 110 4.52 -1.84 -3.05
CA THR A 110 3.56 -2.91 -3.29
C THR A 110 3.55 -4.00 -2.21
N SER A 111 4.59 -4.08 -1.38
CA SER A 111 4.67 -5.06 -0.28
C SER A 111 3.56 -4.88 0.77
N VAL A 112 3.15 -3.65 1.06
CA VAL A 112 2.01 -3.37 1.95
C VAL A 112 0.67 -3.83 1.38
N TYR A 113 0.63 -4.07 0.08
CA TYR A 113 -0.53 -4.57 -0.64
C TYR A 113 -0.42 -6.08 -0.95
N GLY A 114 0.34 -6.82 -0.13
CA GLY A 114 0.40 -8.28 -0.19
C GLY A 114 1.38 -8.85 -1.21
N VAL A 115 2.23 -8.02 -1.82
CA VAL A 115 3.33 -8.53 -2.66
C VAL A 115 4.32 -9.31 -1.81
N THR A 116 4.49 -10.58 -2.15
CA THR A 116 5.46 -11.49 -1.53
C THR A 116 6.87 -11.28 -2.11
N ALA A 117 7.89 -11.91 -1.50
CA ALA A 117 9.25 -11.89 -2.03
C ALA A 117 9.37 -12.38 -3.50
N ILE A 118 8.42 -13.21 -3.95
CA ILE A 118 8.33 -13.68 -5.35
C ILE A 118 7.87 -12.54 -6.27
N GLY A 119 6.80 -11.83 -5.92
CA GLY A 119 6.34 -10.69 -6.71
C GLY A 119 7.35 -9.53 -6.67
N ALA A 120 7.98 -9.28 -5.52
CA ALA A 120 9.05 -8.28 -5.39
C ALA A 120 10.26 -8.63 -6.28
N LYS A 121 10.61 -9.92 -6.40
CA LYS A 121 11.65 -10.39 -7.33
C LYS A 121 11.30 -10.04 -8.77
N GLU A 122 10.07 -10.27 -9.21
CA GLU A 122 9.64 -9.98 -10.58
C GLU A 122 9.72 -8.49 -10.90
N GLN A 123 9.29 -7.64 -9.96
CA GLN A 123 9.41 -6.18 -10.08
C GLN A 123 10.87 -5.72 -10.16
N ILE A 124 11.73 -6.22 -9.26
CA ILE A 124 13.17 -5.92 -9.27
C ILE A 124 13.78 -6.39 -10.59
N LEU A 125 13.48 -7.60 -11.04
CA LEU A 125 14.03 -8.14 -12.29
C LEU A 125 13.64 -7.28 -13.49
N ALA A 126 12.40 -6.79 -13.55
CA ALA A 126 11.96 -5.87 -14.59
C ALA A 126 12.76 -4.56 -14.58
N ARG A 127 12.93 -3.93 -13.41
CA ARG A 127 13.72 -2.70 -13.25
C ARG A 127 15.19 -2.89 -13.61
N LEU A 128 15.80 -4.01 -13.24
CA LEU A 128 17.19 -4.30 -13.58
C LEU A 128 17.38 -4.51 -15.09
N LYS A 129 16.41 -5.14 -15.78
CA LYS A 129 16.42 -5.28 -17.24
C LYS A 129 16.28 -3.93 -17.94
N GLU A 130 15.37 -3.06 -17.48
CA GLU A 130 15.20 -1.71 -18.00
C GLU A 130 16.47 -0.87 -17.84
N ALA A 131 17.19 -1.04 -16.73
CA ALA A 131 18.48 -0.39 -16.49
C ALA A 131 19.64 -0.97 -17.33
N GLY A 132 19.39 -1.98 -18.17
CA GLY A 132 20.39 -2.56 -19.07
C GLY A 132 21.45 -3.43 -18.36
N VAL A 133 21.19 -3.87 -17.12
CA VAL A 133 22.13 -4.67 -16.33
C VAL A 133 22.37 -6.02 -17.02
N GLN A 134 23.63 -6.26 -17.40
CA GLN A 134 24.09 -7.54 -17.96
C GLN A 134 24.63 -8.41 -16.81
N ASP A 135 23.88 -9.42 -16.39
CA ASP A 135 24.27 -10.42 -15.39
C ASP A 135 23.72 -11.79 -15.82
N ASP A 136 24.61 -12.78 -15.97
CA ASP A 136 24.24 -14.15 -16.34
C ASP A 136 23.34 -14.83 -15.29
N ASP A 137 23.35 -14.35 -14.04
CA ASP A 137 22.54 -14.85 -12.93
C ASP A 137 21.53 -13.82 -12.40
N LEU A 138 21.08 -12.89 -13.25
CA LEU A 138 20.21 -11.77 -12.88
C LEU A 138 18.95 -12.20 -12.10
N SER A 139 18.40 -13.38 -12.41
CA SER A 139 17.24 -13.95 -11.70
C SER A 139 17.56 -14.29 -10.24
N LYS A 140 18.73 -14.86 -9.94
CA LYS A 140 19.15 -15.12 -8.55
C LYS A 140 19.58 -13.85 -7.85
N THR A 141 20.25 -12.93 -8.56
CA THR A 141 20.58 -11.60 -8.02
C THR A 141 19.31 -10.83 -7.62
N ALA A 142 18.27 -10.84 -8.47
CA ALA A 142 16.97 -10.23 -8.16
C ALA A 142 16.27 -10.92 -6.97
N TRP A 143 16.40 -12.25 -6.84
CA TRP A 143 15.84 -12.99 -5.71
C TRP A 143 16.56 -12.70 -4.39
N TYR A 144 17.88 -12.58 -4.42
CA TYR A 144 18.66 -12.12 -3.28
C TYR A 144 18.20 -10.72 -2.88
N LEU A 145 18.17 -9.76 -3.81
CA LEU A 145 17.76 -8.40 -3.51
C LEU A 145 16.31 -8.33 -3.01
N SER A 146 15.39 -9.15 -3.53
CA SER A 146 14.00 -9.14 -3.05
C SER A 146 13.91 -9.53 -1.58
N LYS A 147 14.67 -10.53 -1.13
CA LYS A 147 14.72 -10.91 0.29
C LYS A 147 15.26 -9.79 1.17
N ILE A 148 16.38 -9.19 0.77
CA ILE A 148 16.98 -8.10 1.54
C ILE A 148 16.09 -6.86 1.55
N THR A 149 15.39 -6.57 0.44
CA THR A 149 14.42 -5.47 0.36
C THR A 149 13.24 -5.69 1.32
N MET A 150 12.68 -6.90 1.37
CA MET A 150 11.62 -7.23 2.33
C MET A 150 12.10 -7.11 3.79
N GLN A 151 13.36 -7.50 4.06
CA GLN A 151 13.98 -7.29 5.36
C GLN A 151 14.14 -5.80 5.68
N GLY A 152 14.66 -5.00 4.76
CA GLY A 152 14.81 -3.56 4.92
C GLY A 152 13.49 -2.83 5.17
N ILE A 153 12.40 -3.25 4.51
CA ILE A 153 11.04 -2.76 4.80
C ILE A 153 10.66 -3.09 6.25
N GLY A 154 10.87 -4.33 6.68
CA GLY A 154 10.57 -4.75 8.04
C GLY A 154 11.41 -4.03 9.09
N ASP A 155 12.67 -3.72 8.78
CA ASP A 155 13.54 -2.96 9.65
C ASP A 155 13.05 -1.53 9.80
N VAL A 156 12.67 -0.85 8.72
CA VAL A 156 12.22 0.55 8.70
C VAL A 156 10.79 0.73 9.22
N CYS A 157 9.87 -0.14 8.81
CA CYS A 157 8.43 -0.07 9.08
C CYS A 157 7.95 -1.32 9.83
N GLN A 158 8.41 -1.48 11.08
CA GLN A 158 8.12 -2.68 11.88
C GLN A 158 6.63 -2.88 12.14
N SER A 159 5.89 -1.79 12.38
CA SER A 159 4.44 -1.82 12.53
C SER A 159 3.72 -2.53 11.38
N ALA A 160 4.10 -2.25 10.13
CA ALA A 160 3.52 -2.87 8.95
C ALA A 160 3.74 -4.39 8.94
N THR A 161 4.98 -4.84 9.11
CA THR A 161 5.31 -6.28 9.11
C THR A 161 4.62 -7.02 10.25
N ARG A 162 4.60 -6.45 11.46
CA ARG A 162 3.95 -7.07 12.63
C ARG A 162 2.43 -7.17 12.44
N ALA A 163 1.79 -6.09 11.98
CA ALA A 163 0.35 -6.05 11.75
C ALA A 163 -0.07 -7.02 10.63
N MET A 164 0.63 -7.03 9.49
CA MET A 164 0.37 -7.97 8.40
C MET A 164 0.47 -9.42 8.84
N LYS A 165 1.53 -9.77 9.59
CA LYS A 165 1.71 -11.12 10.12
C LYS A 165 0.58 -11.51 11.08
N TRP A 166 0.19 -10.60 11.98
CA TRP A 166 -0.91 -10.84 12.91
C TRP A 166 -2.24 -11.06 12.16
N LEU A 167 -2.56 -10.23 11.16
CA LEU A 167 -3.76 -10.41 10.33
C LEU A 167 -3.75 -11.78 9.62
N GLN A 168 -2.61 -12.19 9.07
CA GLN A 168 -2.44 -13.49 8.40
C GLN A 168 -2.62 -14.68 9.34
N GLU A 169 -2.07 -14.62 10.56
CA GLU A 169 -2.25 -15.68 11.57
C GLU A 169 -3.71 -15.77 12.05
N CYS A 170 -4.38 -14.63 12.23
CA CYS A 170 -5.81 -14.61 12.54
C CYS A 170 -6.65 -15.19 11.38
N ALA A 171 -6.40 -14.78 10.14
CA ALA A 171 -7.06 -15.33 8.97
C ALA A 171 -6.86 -16.84 8.85
N LYS A 172 -5.65 -17.34 9.15
CA LYS A 172 -5.36 -18.79 9.18
C LYS A 172 -6.22 -19.54 10.19
N LYS A 173 -6.43 -18.99 11.40
CA LYS A 173 -7.35 -19.54 12.40
C LYS A 173 -8.79 -19.55 11.89
N ILE A 174 -9.24 -18.45 11.28
CA ILE A 174 -10.60 -18.31 10.72
C ILE A 174 -10.85 -19.36 9.63
N VAL A 175 -10.03 -19.44 8.59
CA VAL A 175 -10.25 -20.36 7.46
C VAL A 175 -10.07 -21.85 7.82
N SER A 176 -9.44 -22.14 8.97
CA SER A 176 -9.33 -23.50 9.51
C SER A 176 -10.56 -23.92 10.34
N SER A 177 -11.46 -22.98 10.62
CA SER A 177 -12.70 -23.18 11.37
C SER A 177 -13.93 -23.24 10.47
N LYS A 178 -15.05 -23.75 11.00
CA LYS A 178 -16.29 -23.98 10.26
C LYS A 178 -17.51 -23.65 11.12
N ASP A 179 -18.58 -23.22 10.46
CA ASP A 179 -19.94 -23.22 10.99
C ASP A 179 -20.72 -24.39 10.37
N GLY A 180 -20.91 -25.45 11.17
CA GLY A 180 -21.38 -26.74 10.67
C GLY A 180 -20.47 -27.29 9.57
N ASN A 181 -21.00 -27.43 8.36
CA ASN A 181 -20.25 -27.89 7.17
C ASN A 181 -19.65 -26.75 6.33
N THR A 182 -19.93 -25.49 6.66
CA THR A 182 -19.50 -24.33 5.88
C THR A 182 -18.21 -23.76 6.46
N PRO A 183 -17.10 -23.68 5.70
CA PRO A 183 -15.90 -23.02 6.19
C PRO A 183 -16.12 -21.52 6.38
N HIS A 184 -15.54 -20.94 7.42
CA HIS A 184 -15.60 -19.49 7.63
C HIS A 184 -14.77 -18.75 6.56
N LEU A 185 -15.29 -17.59 6.13
CA LEU A 185 -14.56 -16.60 5.33
C LEU A 185 -14.06 -15.50 6.25
N VAL A 186 -12.98 -14.82 5.88
CA VAL A 186 -12.51 -13.63 6.59
C VAL A 186 -13.45 -12.46 6.28
N GLN A 187 -13.94 -11.81 7.33
CA GLN A 187 -14.89 -10.72 7.27
C GLN A 187 -14.60 -9.70 8.37
N TRP A 188 -14.86 -8.43 8.10
CA TRP A 188 -14.75 -7.36 9.09
C TRP A 188 -15.62 -6.18 8.71
N THR A 189 -15.76 -5.22 9.61
CA THR A 189 -16.44 -3.96 9.34
C THR A 189 -15.41 -2.85 9.18
N SER A 190 -15.45 -2.11 8.07
CA SER A 190 -14.53 -0.98 7.85
C SER A 190 -14.83 0.19 8.81
N PRO A 191 -13.92 1.19 8.94
CA PRO A 191 -14.18 2.38 9.77
C PRO A 191 -15.45 3.17 9.40
N LEU A 192 -15.97 2.97 8.19
CA LEU A 192 -17.24 3.56 7.72
C LEU A 192 -18.49 2.80 8.18
N GLY A 193 -18.32 1.65 8.84
CA GLY A 193 -19.43 0.73 9.12
C GLY A 193 -19.80 -0.15 7.92
N PHE A 194 -18.98 -0.20 6.86
CA PHE A 194 -19.23 -1.04 5.69
C PHE A 194 -18.74 -2.47 5.93
N PRO A 195 -19.61 -3.50 5.86
CA PRO A 195 -19.18 -4.89 5.98
C PRO A 195 -18.34 -5.33 4.78
N VAL A 196 -17.14 -5.85 5.04
CA VAL A 196 -16.22 -6.38 4.05
C VAL A 196 -16.10 -7.89 4.21
N VAL A 197 -16.18 -8.61 3.09
CA VAL A 197 -16.05 -10.07 3.03
C VAL A 197 -15.05 -10.42 1.94
N GLN A 198 -14.06 -11.27 2.26
CA GLN A 198 -13.19 -11.83 1.24
C GLN A 198 -13.87 -12.99 0.51
N PRO A 199 -14.16 -12.88 -0.79
CA PRO A 199 -14.92 -13.90 -1.53
C PRO A 199 -14.07 -15.07 -2.02
N ASP A 200 -12.79 -15.12 -1.63
CA ASP A 200 -11.79 -16.02 -2.20
C ASP A 200 -12.16 -17.50 -2.03
N ARG A 201 -12.52 -18.13 -3.16
CA ARG A 201 -12.93 -19.53 -3.30
C ARG A 201 -12.21 -20.19 -4.46
N LYS A 202 -12.08 -21.52 -4.40
CA LYS A 202 -11.52 -22.34 -5.48
C LYS A 202 -12.59 -22.60 -6.53
N TRP A 203 -12.62 -21.74 -7.53
CA TRP A 203 -13.55 -21.86 -8.66
C TRP A 203 -13.20 -23.04 -9.55
N LYS A 204 -14.23 -23.72 -10.06
CA LYS A 204 -14.05 -24.81 -11.02
C LYS A 204 -13.86 -24.21 -12.41
N VAL A 205 -12.71 -24.46 -13.03
CA VAL A 205 -12.46 -24.10 -14.42
C VAL A 205 -12.90 -25.27 -15.31
N LEU A 206 -13.78 -25.00 -16.26
CA LEU A 206 -14.23 -25.93 -17.28
C LEU A 206 -13.58 -25.53 -18.60
N SER A 207 -12.60 -26.30 -19.05
CA SER A 207 -11.91 -26.03 -20.33
C SER A 207 -12.53 -26.88 -21.43
N ALA A 208 -12.77 -26.28 -22.59
CA ALA A 208 -13.29 -26.96 -23.77
C ALA A 208 -12.49 -26.53 -25.00
N ALA A 209 -11.95 -27.53 -25.70
CA ALA A 209 -11.28 -27.33 -26.97
C ALA A 209 -12.32 -27.21 -28.09
N THR A 210 -12.16 -26.20 -28.96
CA THR A 210 -13.00 -26.03 -30.15
C THR A 210 -12.15 -25.86 -31.40
N VAL A 211 -12.80 -25.92 -32.56
CA VAL A 211 -12.16 -25.71 -33.86
C VAL A 211 -11.55 -24.30 -33.99
N ILE A 212 -12.02 -23.32 -33.21
CA ILE A 212 -11.54 -21.93 -33.22
C ILE A 212 -10.61 -21.58 -32.05
N GLY A 213 -10.29 -22.55 -31.19
CA GLY A 213 -9.43 -22.37 -30.03
C GLY A 213 -10.01 -22.98 -28.75
N ASP A 214 -9.18 -23.01 -27.73
CA ASP A 214 -9.58 -23.46 -26.40
C ASP A 214 -10.25 -22.32 -25.65
N PHE A 215 -11.39 -22.61 -25.02
CA PHE A 215 -12.03 -21.65 -24.12
C PHE A 215 -12.18 -22.24 -22.72
N GLU A 216 -12.09 -21.37 -21.72
CA GLU A 216 -12.25 -21.72 -20.31
C GLU A 216 -13.45 -20.99 -19.72
N VAL A 217 -14.33 -21.74 -19.04
CA VAL A 217 -15.46 -21.21 -18.29
C VAL A 217 -15.21 -21.38 -16.80
N VAL A 218 -15.19 -20.28 -16.06
CA VAL A 218 -15.04 -20.29 -14.60
C VAL A 218 -16.43 -20.41 -13.97
N ALA A 219 -16.76 -21.58 -13.44
CA ALA A 219 -18.00 -21.79 -12.71
C ALA A 219 -17.88 -21.24 -11.28
N GLN A 220 -18.58 -20.14 -11.00
CA GLN A 220 -18.63 -19.51 -9.69
C GLN A 220 -19.88 -19.95 -8.93
N THR A 221 -19.73 -20.90 -8.00
CA THR A 221 -20.83 -21.43 -7.20
C THR A 221 -20.61 -21.13 -5.71
N SER A 222 -21.68 -20.85 -4.97
CA SER A 222 -21.60 -20.46 -3.55
C SER A 222 -21.13 -21.60 -2.63
N ASP A 223 -21.19 -22.84 -3.09
CA ASP A 223 -20.68 -24.04 -2.43
C ASP A 223 -19.21 -24.35 -2.76
N ALA A 224 -18.56 -23.55 -3.63
CA ALA A 224 -17.16 -23.74 -3.98
C ALA A 224 -16.27 -23.69 -2.72
N PRO A 225 -15.29 -24.62 -2.55
CA PRO A 225 -14.43 -24.64 -1.38
C PRO A 225 -13.69 -23.32 -1.19
N VAL A 226 -13.45 -22.94 0.06
CA VAL A 226 -12.66 -21.75 0.40
C VAL A 226 -11.23 -21.89 -0.11
N ASP A 227 -10.70 -20.84 -0.72
CA ASP A 227 -9.27 -20.76 -1.01
C ASP A 227 -8.55 -20.17 0.20
N SER A 228 -8.17 -21.05 1.13
CA SER A 228 -7.49 -20.65 2.38
C SER A 228 -6.21 -19.84 2.12
N ARG A 229 -5.47 -20.14 1.04
CA ARG A 229 -4.23 -19.43 0.73
C ARG A 229 -4.52 -18.01 0.26
N ALA A 230 -5.51 -17.85 -0.62
CA ALA A 230 -5.91 -16.53 -1.10
C ALA A 230 -6.51 -15.67 0.03
N GLN A 231 -7.36 -16.24 0.88
CA GLN A 231 -7.88 -15.57 2.08
C GLN A 231 -6.75 -15.04 2.99
N ILE A 232 -5.79 -15.91 3.35
CA ILE A 232 -4.67 -15.57 4.24
C ILE A 232 -3.77 -14.50 3.59
N ASN A 233 -3.43 -14.63 2.31
CA ASN A 233 -2.55 -13.66 1.67
C ASN A 233 -3.26 -12.31 1.41
N GLY A 234 -4.58 -12.33 1.21
CA GLY A 234 -5.39 -11.15 0.89
C GLY A 234 -5.81 -10.31 2.10
N VAL A 235 -5.81 -10.86 3.33
CA VAL A 235 -6.37 -10.13 4.49
C VAL A 235 -5.64 -8.83 4.80
N ALA A 236 -4.31 -8.83 4.74
CA ALA A 236 -3.49 -7.65 5.00
C ALA A 236 -3.76 -6.52 4.00
N PRO A 237 -3.60 -6.72 2.67
CA PRO A 237 -3.94 -5.70 1.68
C PRO A 237 -5.39 -5.26 1.77
N ASN A 238 -6.33 -6.21 1.84
CA ASN A 238 -7.75 -5.87 1.79
C ASN A 238 -8.18 -5.08 3.03
N PHE A 239 -7.62 -5.37 4.21
CA PHE A 239 -7.91 -4.61 5.41
C PHE A 239 -7.41 -3.17 5.29
N VAL A 240 -6.18 -2.94 4.84
CA VAL A 240 -5.66 -1.57 4.64
C VAL A 240 -6.41 -0.84 3.52
N HIS A 241 -6.74 -1.51 2.41
CA HIS A 241 -7.62 -0.96 1.36
C HIS A 241 -9.03 -0.62 1.86
N SER A 242 -9.51 -1.28 2.91
CA SER A 242 -10.80 -0.89 3.49
C SER A 242 -10.69 0.40 4.32
N ILE A 243 -9.50 0.70 4.85
CA ILE A 243 -9.22 1.91 5.64
C ILE A 243 -8.88 3.08 4.73
N ASP A 244 -8.08 2.89 3.67
CA ASP A 244 -7.80 3.95 2.70
C ASP A 244 -9.07 4.43 1.99
N SER A 245 -9.97 3.52 1.66
CA SER A 245 -11.27 3.79 1.06
C SER A 245 -12.16 4.55 2.04
N ALA A 246 -12.16 4.15 3.31
CA ALA A 246 -12.87 4.88 4.36
C ALA A 246 -12.35 6.32 4.52
N HIS A 247 -11.03 6.50 4.54
CA HIS A 247 -10.38 7.81 4.59
C HIS A 247 -10.80 8.67 3.40
N MET A 248 -10.70 8.12 2.20
CA MET A 248 -11.09 8.81 0.96
C MET A 248 -12.55 9.21 0.96
N MET A 249 -13.47 8.30 1.26
CA MET A 249 -14.90 8.58 1.22
C MET A 249 -15.31 9.62 2.26
N ILE A 250 -14.77 9.55 3.49
CA ILE A 250 -15.08 10.55 4.52
C ILE A 250 -14.54 11.92 4.11
N THR A 251 -13.31 11.99 3.60
CA THR A 251 -12.73 13.23 3.07
C THR A 251 -13.57 13.79 1.93
N ALA A 252 -13.97 12.96 0.95
CA ALA A 252 -14.81 13.37 -0.17
C ALA A 252 -16.14 13.96 0.31
N ILE A 253 -16.81 13.31 1.25
CA ILE A 253 -18.09 13.78 1.82
C ILE A 253 -17.91 15.13 2.53
N ARG A 254 -16.83 15.30 3.31
CA ARG A 254 -16.56 16.57 4.01
C ARG A 254 -16.24 17.71 3.05
N HIS A 255 -15.34 17.47 2.11
CA HIS A 255 -14.90 18.47 1.14
C HIS A 255 -16.05 18.93 0.25
N THR A 256 -16.86 18.00 -0.24
CA THR A 256 -18.01 18.31 -1.10
C THR A 256 -19.16 18.99 -0.37
N ARG A 257 -19.35 18.76 0.95
CA ARG A 257 -20.32 19.51 1.77
C ARG A 257 -19.97 20.99 1.88
N GLY A 258 -18.69 21.36 1.73
CA GLY A 258 -18.24 22.75 1.61
C GLY A 258 -18.58 23.40 0.26
N GLY A 259 -19.16 22.65 -0.69
CA GLY A 259 -19.43 23.11 -2.06
C GLY A 259 -18.25 22.94 -3.02
N ASN A 260 -17.17 22.28 -2.58
CA ASN A 260 -15.97 22.07 -3.39
C ASN A 260 -16.08 20.82 -4.26
N ALA A 261 -15.41 20.85 -5.42
CA ALA A 261 -15.27 19.67 -6.26
C ALA A 261 -14.26 18.68 -5.65
N PHE A 262 -14.43 17.39 -5.91
CA PHE A 262 -13.50 16.36 -5.47
C PHE A 262 -13.34 15.32 -6.57
N ALA A 263 -12.11 14.93 -6.86
CA ALA A 263 -11.77 13.84 -7.74
C ALA A 263 -10.74 12.94 -7.07
N GLN A 264 -10.73 11.67 -7.43
CA GLN A 264 -9.84 10.67 -6.85
C GLN A 264 -9.44 9.65 -7.91
N VAL A 265 -8.17 9.23 -7.85
CA VAL A 265 -7.65 8.07 -8.57
C VAL A 265 -6.77 7.29 -7.60
N HIS A 266 -7.26 6.15 -7.11
CA HIS A 266 -6.58 5.37 -6.07
C HIS A 266 -6.26 6.21 -4.81
N ASP A 267 -4.99 6.30 -4.42
CA ASP A 267 -4.49 7.05 -3.26
C ASP A 267 -4.28 8.56 -3.54
N MET A 268 -4.49 9.00 -4.78
CA MET A 268 -4.43 10.41 -5.15
C MET A 268 -5.78 11.12 -4.97
N PHE A 269 -5.72 12.29 -4.36
CA PHE A 269 -6.84 13.20 -4.12
C PHE A 269 -6.68 14.46 -4.96
N ALA A 270 -7.77 14.98 -5.51
CA ALA A 270 -7.71 16.19 -6.32
C ALA A 270 -8.91 17.11 -6.12
N THR A 271 -8.64 18.41 -6.22
CA THR A 271 -9.65 19.47 -6.20
C THR A 271 -9.16 20.69 -6.97
N HIS A 272 -9.96 21.75 -7.07
CA HIS A 272 -9.54 23.01 -7.68
C HIS A 272 -8.55 23.75 -6.78
N ALA A 273 -7.61 24.49 -7.39
CA ALA A 273 -6.54 25.18 -6.67
C ALA A 273 -7.02 26.06 -5.51
N ASN A 274 -8.16 26.74 -5.65
CA ASN A 274 -8.74 27.62 -4.63
C ASN A 274 -9.23 26.90 -3.36
N SER A 275 -9.38 25.57 -3.39
CA SER A 275 -9.88 24.75 -2.27
C SER A 275 -8.86 23.71 -1.80
N MET A 276 -7.62 23.78 -2.30
CA MET A 276 -6.58 22.80 -1.97
C MET A 276 -6.17 22.85 -0.49
N ASP A 277 -6.13 24.03 0.12
CA ASP A 277 -5.82 24.18 1.56
C ASP A 277 -6.90 23.54 2.44
N GLU A 278 -8.16 23.65 2.03
CA GLU A 278 -9.30 23.01 2.70
C GLU A 278 -9.24 21.49 2.55
N LEU A 279 -8.92 20.98 1.35
CA LEU A 279 -8.73 19.56 1.11
C LEU A 279 -7.57 19.00 1.95
N SER A 280 -6.42 19.68 1.96
CA SER A 280 -5.23 19.29 2.74
C SER A 280 -5.55 19.20 4.24
N THR A 281 -6.29 20.17 4.77
CA THR A 281 -6.74 20.16 6.16
C THR A 281 -7.72 19.01 6.42
N THR A 282 -8.73 18.85 5.56
CA THR A 282 -9.73 17.78 5.67
C THR A 282 -9.09 16.39 5.62
N LEU A 283 -8.08 16.17 4.77
CA LEU A 283 -7.33 14.93 4.67
C LEU A 283 -6.66 14.57 5.99
N ARG A 284 -5.92 15.50 6.59
CA ARG A 284 -5.23 15.29 7.88
C ARG A 284 -6.21 15.05 9.01
N GLU A 285 -7.27 15.85 9.10
CA GLU A 285 -8.30 15.70 10.14
C GLU A 285 -9.00 14.34 10.05
N THR A 286 -9.39 13.92 8.84
CA THR A 286 -10.05 12.64 8.61
C THR A 286 -9.12 11.47 8.92
N PHE A 287 -7.85 11.56 8.52
CA PHE A 287 -6.84 10.55 8.83
C PHE A 287 -6.70 10.37 10.35
N VAL A 288 -6.58 11.48 11.09
CA VAL A 288 -6.47 11.48 12.55
C VAL A 288 -7.71 10.91 13.20
N GLU A 289 -8.91 11.27 12.74
CA GLU A 289 -10.16 10.76 13.28
C GLU A 289 -10.32 9.25 13.13
N ILE A 290 -10.06 8.72 11.93
CA ILE A 290 -10.11 7.27 11.67
C ILE A 290 -9.11 6.55 12.55
N HIS A 291 -7.87 7.03 12.55
CA HIS A 291 -6.80 6.33 13.23
C HIS A 291 -6.81 6.54 14.73
N ARG A 292 -7.47 7.57 15.30
CA ARG A 292 -7.67 7.70 16.76
C ARG A 292 -8.39 6.50 17.35
N GLN A 293 -9.21 5.82 16.57
CA GLN A 293 -9.85 4.57 16.97
C GLN A 293 -8.83 3.43 17.01
N PRO A 294 -8.95 2.48 17.95
CA PRO A 294 -8.04 1.35 18.03
C PRO A 294 -8.43 0.26 17.01
N LEU A 295 -8.31 0.55 15.71
CA LEU A 295 -8.88 -0.25 14.61
C LEU A 295 -8.48 -1.75 14.64
N LEU A 296 -7.21 -2.07 14.91
CA LEU A 296 -6.79 -3.47 15.03
C LEU A 296 -7.41 -4.17 16.25
N MET A 297 -7.62 -3.46 17.35
CA MET A 297 -8.28 -4.00 18.54
C MET A 297 -9.78 -4.18 18.29
N ASN A 298 -10.42 -3.23 17.60
CA ASN A 298 -11.81 -3.34 17.18
C ASN A 298 -12.00 -4.57 16.29
N LEU A 299 -11.10 -4.80 15.33
CA LEU A 299 -11.08 -5.99 14.48
C LEU A 299 -10.92 -7.28 15.31
N ALA A 300 -9.97 -7.30 16.25
CA ALA A 300 -9.76 -8.45 17.13
C ALA A 300 -11.02 -8.78 17.94
N ASN A 301 -11.69 -7.76 18.47
CA ASN A 301 -12.94 -7.91 19.22
C ASN A 301 -14.09 -8.40 18.33
N GLU A 302 -14.23 -7.83 17.12
CA GLU A 302 -15.22 -8.30 16.13
C GLU A 302 -15.00 -9.77 15.80
N TRP A 303 -13.75 -10.20 15.57
CA TRP A 303 -13.44 -11.60 15.27
C TRP A 303 -13.67 -12.54 16.45
N ARG A 304 -13.39 -12.11 17.69
CA ARG A 304 -13.71 -12.89 18.90
C ARG A 304 -15.22 -13.10 19.06
N GLU A 305 -16.02 -12.09 18.76
CA GLU A 305 -17.48 -12.16 18.82
C GLU A 305 -18.06 -13.00 17.68
N ARG A 306 -17.60 -12.76 16.45
CA ARG A 306 -18.11 -13.39 15.22
C ARG A 306 -17.71 -14.86 15.13
N TYR A 307 -16.47 -15.21 15.42
CA TYR A 307 -15.94 -16.57 15.30
C TYR A 307 -15.79 -17.21 16.68
N GLN A 308 -16.93 -17.40 17.35
CA GLN A 308 -16.98 -17.98 18.70
C GLN A 308 -16.22 -19.31 18.77
N GLY A 309 -15.40 -19.47 19.81
CA GLY A 309 -14.54 -20.65 20.00
C GLY A 309 -13.13 -20.51 19.41
N LEU A 310 -12.84 -19.45 18.66
CA LEU A 310 -11.47 -19.10 18.27
C LEU A 310 -10.83 -18.14 19.27
N GLN A 311 -9.54 -18.35 19.55
CA GLN A 311 -8.73 -17.46 20.36
C GLN A 311 -7.83 -16.60 19.47
N PHE A 312 -8.03 -15.28 19.56
CA PHE A 312 -7.21 -14.28 18.88
C PHE A 312 -6.39 -13.49 19.89
N ASP A 313 -5.08 -13.47 19.69
CA ASP A 313 -4.15 -12.66 20.48
C ASP A 313 -4.37 -11.18 20.18
N ASP A 314 -4.02 -10.31 21.14
CA ASP A 314 -4.08 -8.87 20.92
C ASP A 314 -3.12 -8.43 19.80
N PRO A 315 -3.50 -7.39 19.04
CA PRO A 315 -2.67 -6.92 17.92
C PRO A 315 -1.34 -6.34 18.39
N PRO A 316 -0.25 -6.55 17.62
CA PRO A 316 1.08 -6.09 18.00
C PRO A 316 1.25 -4.60 17.73
N MET A 317 0.88 -3.76 18.70
CA MET A 317 1.08 -2.31 18.66
C MET A 317 2.45 -1.90 19.23
N VAL A 318 3.07 -0.85 18.66
CA VAL A 318 4.29 -0.21 19.20
C VAL A 318 3.92 0.81 20.27
N ASN A 319 2.89 1.63 20.03
CA ASN A 319 2.32 2.59 20.99
C ASN A 319 3.30 3.65 21.51
N ASP A 320 4.17 4.19 20.65
CA ASP A 320 5.13 5.25 20.99
C ASP A 320 4.87 6.60 20.27
N TRP A 321 3.73 6.72 19.60
CA TRP A 321 3.35 7.89 18.80
C TRP A 321 1.89 8.32 18.99
N ASP A 322 1.64 9.63 19.06
CA ASP A 322 0.30 10.23 19.01
C ASP A 322 -0.02 10.66 17.58
N VAL A 323 -1.05 10.03 17.00
CA VAL A 323 -1.51 10.31 15.64
C VAL A 323 -1.92 11.78 15.42
N SER A 324 -2.22 12.53 16.48
CA SER A 324 -2.58 13.95 16.39
C SER A 324 -1.46 14.82 15.79
N ASP A 325 -0.21 14.34 15.78
CA ASP A 325 0.92 15.00 15.10
C ASP A 325 0.65 15.22 13.60
N VAL A 326 -0.14 14.36 12.96
CA VAL A 326 -0.49 14.45 11.52
C VAL A 326 -1.14 15.78 11.18
N LEU A 327 -1.91 16.38 12.10
CA LEU A 327 -2.58 17.68 11.88
C LEU A 327 -1.58 18.80 11.53
N LYS A 328 -0.34 18.68 11.99
CA LYS A 328 0.73 19.66 11.78
C LYS A 328 1.73 19.20 10.71
N SER A 329 1.51 18.04 10.09
CA SER A 329 2.44 17.50 9.10
C SER A 329 2.09 18.01 7.71
N GLU A 330 2.92 18.91 7.18
CA GLU A 330 2.73 19.50 5.85
C GLU A 330 2.85 18.45 4.74
N TYR A 331 3.82 17.54 4.85
CA TYR A 331 4.16 16.56 3.82
C TYR A 331 3.41 15.22 3.94
N ALA A 332 2.42 15.12 4.83
CA ALA A 332 1.62 13.91 4.97
C ALA A 332 0.87 13.58 3.67
N PHE A 333 0.36 14.60 2.99
CA PHE A 333 -0.31 14.51 1.69
C PHE A 333 0.15 15.70 0.84
N SER A 334 1.01 15.45 -0.15
CA SER A 334 1.69 16.48 -0.95
C SER A 334 2.01 15.99 -2.35
#